data_AF-A0A2D8D1J4-F1
#
_entry.id   AF-A0A2D8D1J4-F1
#
_cell.length_a   1.000
_cell.length_b   1.000
_cell.length_c   1.000
_cell.angle_alpha   90.00
_cell.angle_beta   90.00
_cell.angle_gamma   90.00
#
_symmetry.space_group_name_H-M   'P 1'
#
loop_
_entity.id
_entity.type
_entity.pdbx_description
1 polymer ?
#
loop_
_entity_poly.entity_id
_entity_poly.type
_entity_poly.pdbx_seq_one_letter_code
_entity_poly.pdbx_strand_id
1 'polypeptide(L)'
;MVFRVLVRGKAGVLRPKATGEFAGSAVYSYVWPTSLNSSSVGFEASQGILALAVTFHPDFDDSADGSANRHVWHPHWVVLVPDDACGAGSLKVKDIPTGSTPRLPATWPRVPLLIDSPGYPTDLEMDMVEVRVPAAVIGATDSINFDGVTSALKVNANLHAPLLCISDVFDVASGDLSQPGRMPK
;
A
#
# COMPACT_ATOMS: atom_id res chain seq x y z
N MET A 1 -15.78 -4.92 -5.14
CA MET A 1 -15.06 -5.80 -4.19
C MET A 1 -14.85 -5.03 -2.90
N VAL A 2 -15.00 -5.68 -1.76
CA VAL A 2 -14.84 -5.05 -0.44
C VAL A 2 -13.71 -5.76 0.28
N PHE A 3 -12.69 -5.01 0.68
CA PHE A 3 -11.62 -5.51 1.54
C PHE A 3 -11.90 -5.04 2.96
N ARG A 4 -11.76 -5.96 3.92
CA ARG A 4 -12.00 -5.67 5.35
C ARG A 4 -10.89 -6.29 6.19
N VAL A 5 -10.53 -5.60 7.26
CA VAL A 5 -9.73 -6.15 8.36
C VAL A 5 -10.34 -5.69 9.68
N LEU A 6 -10.33 -6.60 10.65
CA LEU A 6 -10.65 -6.30 12.05
C LEU A 6 -9.36 -6.26 12.84
N VAL A 7 -9.20 -5.25 13.69
CA VAL A 7 -8.03 -5.07 14.54
C VAL A 7 -8.42 -5.22 16.01
N ARG A 8 -7.46 -5.53 16.89
CA ARG A 8 -7.78 -5.73 18.32
C ARG A 8 -8.21 -4.45 19.06
N GLY A 9 -7.91 -3.29 18.51
CA GLY A 9 -8.18 -1.98 19.10
C GLY A 9 -9.09 -1.12 18.22
N LYS A 10 -9.00 0.20 18.34
CA LYS A 10 -9.72 1.12 17.47
C LYS A 10 -8.90 1.44 16.21
N ALA A 11 -9.45 1.14 15.04
CA ALA A 11 -8.82 1.40 13.75
C ALA A 11 -8.56 2.90 13.55
N GLY A 12 -7.40 3.23 12.96
CA GLY A 12 -7.03 4.57 12.55
C GLY A 12 -6.70 5.59 13.64
N VAL A 13 -6.69 5.17 14.92
CA VAL A 13 -6.32 6.02 16.06
C VAL A 13 -4.82 6.27 16.12
N LEU A 14 -4.02 5.22 15.90
CA LEU A 14 -2.56 5.37 15.82
C LEU A 14 -2.20 5.99 14.48
N ARG A 15 -1.55 7.16 14.51
CA ARG A 15 -1.08 7.86 13.33
C ARG A 15 0.38 8.25 13.55
N PRO A 16 1.22 8.21 12.49
CA PRO A 16 2.57 8.70 12.59
C PRO A 16 2.56 10.20 12.93
N LYS A 17 3.54 10.64 13.71
CA LYS A 17 3.72 12.05 14.05
C LYS A 17 4.24 12.78 12.80
N ALA A 18 3.62 13.91 12.47
CA ALA A 18 4.14 14.78 11.42
C ALA A 18 5.53 15.31 11.81
N THR A 19 6.48 15.20 10.87
CA THR A 19 7.84 15.72 11.00
C THR A 19 8.00 17.06 10.27
N GLY A 20 7.14 17.34 9.29
CA GLY A 20 7.31 18.45 8.36
C GLY A 20 8.32 18.16 7.24
N GLU A 21 8.86 16.94 7.18
CA GLU A 21 9.88 16.53 6.22
C GLU A 21 9.48 15.22 5.55
N PHE A 22 9.56 15.15 4.22
CA PHE A 22 9.30 13.91 3.49
C PHE A 22 10.31 12.80 3.84
N ALA A 23 11.60 13.12 3.81
CA ALA A 23 12.67 12.18 4.12
C ALA A 23 12.59 11.73 5.59
N GLY A 24 12.65 10.42 5.82
CA GLY A 24 12.60 9.87 7.18
C GLY A 24 11.20 9.83 7.81
N SER A 25 10.17 10.36 7.16
CA SER A 25 8.80 10.31 7.65
C SER A 25 8.24 8.88 7.70
N ALA A 26 7.22 8.70 8.54
CA ALA A 26 6.56 7.41 8.72
C ALA A 26 5.20 7.37 8.02
N VAL A 27 4.89 6.20 7.47
CA VAL A 27 3.59 5.86 6.87
C VAL A 27 3.03 4.68 7.65
N TYR A 28 1.85 4.81 8.25
CA TYR A 28 1.17 3.67 8.87
C TYR A 28 0.15 3.09 7.91
N SER A 29 -0.03 1.76 7.94
CA SER A 29 -0.84 1.09 6.94
C SER A 29 -1.56 -0.17 7.43
N TYR A 30 -2.73 -0.40 6.86
CA TYR A 30 -3.43 -1.68 6.82
C TYR A 30 -3.30 -2.24 5.42
N VAL A 31 -2.71 -3.42 5.28
CA VAL A 31 -2.26 -3.97 4.00
C VAL A 31 -2.92 -5.31 3.72
N TRP A 32 -3.38 -5.49 2.49
CA TRP A 32 -3.82 -6.77 1.95
C TRP A 32 -2.91 -7.15 0.79
N PRO A 33 -1.85 -7.96 1.03
CA PRO A 33 -1.12 -8.61 -0.05
C PRO A 33 -2.08 -9.51 -0.83
N THR A 34 -2.00 -9.50 -2.15
CA THR A 34 -2.90 -10.28 -3.02
C THR A 34 -2.11 -11.11 -4.01
N SER A 35 -2.77 -12.14 -4.56
CA SER A 35 -2.27 -12.90 -5.70
C SER A 35 -2.59 -12.25 -7.05
N LEU A 36 -3.11 -11.02 -7.08
CA LEU A 36 -3.43 -10.31 -8.31
C LEU A 36 -2.15 -9.93 -9.07
N ASN A 37 -2.24 -9.95 -10.40
CA ASN A 37 -1.18 -9.39 -11.22
C ASN A 37 -1.18 -7.86 -11.11
N SER A 38 -0.01 -7.25 -11.03
CA SER A 38 0.14 -5.79 -11.01
C SER A 38 -0.55 -5.09 -12.19
N SER A 39 -0.68 -5.76 -13.34
CA SER A 39 -1.40 -5.21 -14.49
C SER A 39 -2.90 -5.01 -14.26
N SER A 40 -3.52 -5.70 -13.31
CA SER A 40 -4.95 -5.53 -12.99
C SER A 40 -5.26 -4.08 -12.65
N VAL A 41 -4.35 -3.39 -11.98
CA VAL A 41 -4.55 -2.01 -11.52
C VAL A 41 -3.80 -0.99 -12.36
N GLY A 42 -3.38 -1.36 -13.58
CA GLY A 42 -2.80 -0.42 -14.54
C GLY A 42 -1.28 -0.29 -14.52
N PHE A 43 -0.56 -1.08 -13.72
CA PHE A 43 0.90 -1.21 -13.87
C PHE A 43 1.26 -2.14 -15.04
N GLU A 44 2.55 -2.31 -15.31
CA GLU A 44 3.02 -3.44 -16.11
C GLU A 44 2.73 -4.77 -15.42
N ALA A 45 2.72 -5.86 -16.19
CA ALA A 45 2.46 -7.18 -15.62
C ALA A 45 3.64 -7.71 -14.79
N SER A 46 3.33 -8.53 -13.80
CA SER A 46 4.30 -9.34 -13.02
C SER A 46 5.43 -8.52 -12.39
N GLN A 47 5.12 -7.36 -11.83
CA GLN A 47 6.12 -6.44 -11.29
C GLN A 47 6.58 -6.75 -9.86
N GLY A 48 5.83 -7.57 -9.13
CA GLY A 48 6.03 -7.91 -7.72
C GLY A 48 4.73 -8.36 -7.08
N ILE A 49 4.67 -8.34 -5.75
CA ILE A 49 3.45 -8.62 -4.98
C ILE A 49 2.56 -7.37 -5.06
N LEU A 50 1.35 -7.51 -5.62
CA LEU A 50 0.39 -6.42 -5.60
C LEU A 50 -0.34 -6.40 -4.26
N ALA A 51 -0.28 -5.27 -3.55
CA ALA A 51 -0.94 -5.10 -2.28
C ALA A 51 -1.86 -3.88 -2.28
N LEU A 52 -3.04 -4.02 -1.71
CA LEU A 52 -3.89 -2.88 -1.34
C LEU A 52 -3.43 -2.40 0.03
N ALA A 53 -3.24 -1.10 0.21
CA ALA A 53 -2.85 -0.52 1.49
C ALA A 53 -3.74 0.68 1.82
N VAL A 54 -4.40 0.67 2.96
CA VAL A 54 -5.04 1.87 3.53
C VAL A 54 -4.02 2.53 4.44
N THR A 55 -3.57 3.72 4.07
CA THR A 55 -2.44 4.40 4.70
C THR A 55 -2.82 5.72 5.35
N PHE A 56 -2.01 6.13 6.32
CA PHE A 56 -1.95 7.51 6.80
C PHE A 56 -0.51 7.97 6.78
N HIS A 57 -0.27 9.09 6.09
CA HIS A 57 1.04 9.71 5.97
C HIS A 57 0.88 11.24 6.02
N PRO A 58 1.45 11.93 7.02
CA PRO A 58 1.28 13.38 7.13
C PRO A 58 2.25 14.16 6.24
N ASP A 59 3.41 13.59 5.90
CA ASP A 59 4.52 14.29 5.25
C ASP A 59 4.87 13.73 3.86
N PHE A 60 4.04 12.85 3.30
CA PHE A 60 4.19 12.31 1.94
C PHE A 60 3.01 12.78 1.07
N ASP A 61 3.24 13.74 0.17
CA ASP A 61 2.20 14.13 -0.79
C ASP A 61 1.99 13.06 -1.87
N ASP A 62 0.76 12.55 -1.95
CA ASP A 62 0.32 11.49 -2.84
C ASP A 62 -0.76 11.94 -3.83
N SER A 63 -0.87 13.24 -4.10
CA SER A 63 -1.83 13.79 -5.04
C SER A 63 -1.37 13.67 -6.51
N ALA A 64 -2.22 13.08 -7.37
CA ALA A 64 -1.90 12.93 -8.80
C ALA A 64 -1.83 14.26 -9.58
N ASP A 65 -2.46 15.31 -9.08
CA ASP A 65 -2.53 16.63 -9.68
C ASP A 65 -1.64 17.68 -8.99
N GLY A 66 -0.92 17.31 -7.92
CA GLY A 66 -0.15 18.25 -7.10
C GLY A 66 -1.02 19.08 -6.15
N SER A 67 -2.21 18.58 -5.81
CA SER A 67 -3.03 19.13 -4.72
C SER A 67 -2.40 18.85 -3.35
N ALA A 68 -2.93 19.47 -2.29
CA ALA A 68 -2.37 19.28 -0.95
C ALA A 68 -2.57 17.83 -0.45
N ASN A 69 -1.58 17.34 0.31
CA ASN A 69 -1.63 16.03 0.95
C ASN A 69 -2.93 15.80 1.74
N ARG A 70 -3.46 14.56 1.65
CA ARG A 70 -4.69 14.14 2.33
C ARG A 70 -4.39 13.71 3.77
N HIS A 71 -4.72 14.57 4.73
CA HIS A 71 -4.65 14.24 6.17
C HIS A 71 -5.79 13.32 6.67
N VAL A 72 -6.09 12.28 5.89
CA VAL A 72 -7.09 11.26 6.19
C VAL A 72 -6.53 9.88 5.84
N TRP A 73 -7.09 8.82 6.41
CA TRP A 73 -6.79 7.46 5.95
C TRP A 73 -7.33 7.27 4.54
N HIS A 74 -6.51 6.77 3.62
CA HIS A 74 -6.90 6.58 2.23
C HIS A 74 -6.15 5.40 1.59
N PRO A 75 -6.68 4.82 0.50
CA PRO A 75 -6.16 3.59 -0.07
C PRO A 75 -5.15 3.84 -1.19
N HIS A 76 -4.24 2.89 -1.35
CA HIS A 76 -3.26 2.79 -2.42
C HIS A 76 -3.16 1.36 -2.94
N TRP A 77 -2.86 1.21 -4.23
CA TRP A 77 -2.21 0.00 -4.71
C TRP A 77 -0.70 0.22 -4.71
N VAL A 78 0.06 -0.74 -4.19
CA VAL A 78 1.53 -0.72 -4.23
C VAL A 78 2.07 -2.03 -4.75
N VAL A 79 3.19 -1.96 -5.46
CA VAL A 79 3.96 -3.15 -5.84
C VAL A 79 5.10 -3.35 -4.84
N LEU A 80 5.07 -4.46 -4.12
CA LEU A 80 6.11 -4.85 -3.16
C LEU A 80 7.13 -5.79 -3.80
N VAL A 81 8.41 -5.54 -3.52
CA VAL A 81 9.54 -6.38 -3.94
C VAL A 81 10.55 -6.55 -2.80
N PRO A 82 11.27 -7.68 -2.74
CA PRO A 82 12.35 -7.86 -1.77
C PRO A 82 13.50 -6.88 -2.02
N ASP A 83 14.06 -6.33 -0.94
CA ASP A 83 15.26 -5.51 -0.98
C ASP A 83 15.98 -5.56 0.36
N ASP A 84 17.16 -6.19 0.38
CA ASP A 84 17.97 -6.35 1.59
C ASP A 84 18.56 -5.03 2.09
N ALA A 85 18.54 -3.95 1.29
CA ALA A 85 18.89 -2.61 1.76
C ALA A 85 17.87 -2.09 2.81
N CYS A 86 16.66 -2.65 2.84
CA CYS A 86 15.65 -2.42 3.88
C CYS A 86 15.79 -3.38 5.08
N GLY A 87 16.85 -4.18 5.13
CA GLY A 87 17.05 -5.27 6.08
C GLY A 87 16.88 -6.64 5.41
N ALA A 88 17.58 -7.66 5.93
CA ALA A 88 17.61 -8.99 5.33
C ALA A 88 16.19 -9.59 5.23
N GLY A 89 15.77 -9.94 4.01
CA GLY A 89 14.44 -10.49 3.74
C GLY A 89 13.29 -9.48 3.80
N SER A 90 13.59 -8.18 3.96
CA SER A 90 12.58 -7.12 3.97
C SER A 90 12.03 -6.84 2.57
N LEU A 91 10.85 -6.23 2.54
CA LEU A 91 10.22 -5.72 1.32
C LEU A 91 10.28 -4.19 1.27
N LYS A 92 10.13 -3.66 0.06
CA LYS A 92 9.93 -2.23 -0.22
C LYS A 92 8.81 -2.02 -1.22
N VAL A 93 8.34 -0.79 -1.33
CA VAL A 93 7.60 -0.38 -2.53
C VAL A 93 8.60 -0.22 -3.68
N LYS A 94 8.31 -0.84 -4.83
CA LYS A 94 9.22 -0.87 -5.97
C LYS A 94 9.48 0.53 -6.51
N ASP A 95 10.75 0.94 -6.54
CA ASP A 95 11.17 2.21 -7.14
C ASP A 95 10.98 2.20 -8.67
N ILE A 96 10.73 3.37 -9.24
CA ILE A 96 10.78 3.63 -10.68
C ILE A 96 12.18 4.18 -10.99
N PRO A 97 13.03 3.45 -11.75
CA PRO A 97 14.37 3.93 -12.10
C PRO A 97 14.33 5.26 -12.84
N THR A 98 15.27 6.16 -12.55
CA THR A 98 15.41 7.44 -13.25
C THR A 98 15.54 7.22 -14.76
N GLY A 99 14.74 7.96 -15.54
CA GLY A 99 14.72 7.85 -17.00
C GLY A 99 13.88 6.71 -17.57
N SER A 100 13.28 5.86 -16.72
CA SER A 100 12.31 4.86 -17.17
C SER A 100 10.91 5.46 -17.31
N THR A 101 10.11 4.88 -18.20
CA THR A 101 8.71 5.28 -18.45
C THR A 101 7.81 4.05 -18.42
N PRO A 102 7.65 3.39 -17.26
CA PRO A 102 6.79 2.22 -17.15
C PRO A 102 5.33 2.60 -17.38
N ARG A 103 4.49 1.60 -17.67
CA ARG A 103 3.04 1.78 -17.60
C ARG A 103 2.61 2.03 -16.16
N LEU A 104 1.83 3.09 -15.95
CA LEU A 104 1.36 3.53 -14.64
C LEU A 104 -0.16 3.77 -14.67
N PRO A 105 -0.87 3.60 -13.54
CA PRO A 105 -2.28 3.92 -13.43
C PRO A 105 -2.55 5.41 -13.63
N ALA A 106 -3.77 5.74 -14.02
CA ALA A 106 -4.20 7.13 -14.24
C ALA A 106 -4.12 7.99 -12.97
N THR A 107 -4.23 7.37 -11.80
CA THR A 107 -4.17 8.01 -10.47
C THR A 107 -2.78 7.91 -9.82
N TRP A 108 -1.73 7.63 -10.61
CA TRP A 108 -0.35 7.66 -10.13
C TRP A 108 0.06 9.06 -9.63
N PRO A 109 0.61 9.20 -8.42
CA PRO A 109 0.91 10.49 -7.80
C PRO A 109 2.21 11.16 -8.27
N ARG A 110 2.74 10.76 -9.44
CA ARG A 110 3.97 11.32 -10.02
C ARG A 110 5.22 11.20 -9.14
N VAL A 111 5.26 10.20 -8.27
CA VAL A 111 6.41 9.88 -7.41
C VAL A 111 7.19 8.69 -7.97
N PRO A 112 8.50 8.55 -7.71
CA PRO A 112 9.35 7.50 -8.30
C PRO A 112 9.14 6.12 -7.65
N LEU A 113 7.87 5.73 -7.43
CA LEU A 113 7.45 4.45 -6.87
C LEU A 113 6.29 3.88 -7.70
N LEU A 114 6.21 2.55 -7.78
CA LEU A 114 5.02 1.86 -8.27
C LEU A 114 3.92 1.88 -7.21
N ILE A 115 3.24 3.02 -7.14
CA ILE A 115 2.09 3.30 -6.28
C ILE A 115 0.94 3.89 -7.09
N ASP A 116 -0.29 3.56 -6.72
CA ASP A 116 -1.51 4.20 -7.22
C ASP A 116 -2.18 4.96 -6.08
N SER A 117 -2.83 6.10 -6.35
CA SER A 117 -3.57 6.86 -5.32
C SER A 117 -5.05 7.07 -5.70
N PRO A 118 -5.85 6.00 -5.70
CA PRO A 118 -7.27 6.09 -6.06
C PRO A 118 -8.12 6.73 -4.95
N GLY A 119 -9.21 7.36 -5.35
CA GLY A 119 -10.24 7.90 -4.43
C GLY A 119 -11.29 6.87 -4.01
N TYR A 120 -10.91 5.63 -3.69
CA TYR A 120 -11.90 4.61 -3.33
C TYR A 120 -12.56 4.90 -1.97
N PRO A 121 -13.88 4.65 -1.82
CA PRO A 121 -14.55 4.75 -0.53
C PRO A 121 -13.83 3.90 0.52
N THR A 122 -13.45 4.54 1.62
CA THR A 122 -12.67 3.95 2.71
C THR A 122 -13.26 4.39 4.03
N ASP A 123 -13.69 3.41 4.83
CA ASP A 123 -14.37 3.63 6.10
C ASP A 123 -13.55 2.98 7.23
N LEU A 124 -13.30 3.73 8.30
CA LEU A 124 -12.67 3.23 9.52
C LEU A 124 -13.64 3.44 10.68
N GLU A 125 -14.24 2.36 11.16
CA GLU A 125 -15.26 2.39 12.20
C GLU A 125 -14.93 1.37 13.29
N MET A 126 -14.92 1.84 14.54
CA MET A 126 -14.58 1.00 15.70
C MET A 126 -13.26 0.26 15.48
N ASP A 127 -13.30 -1.06 15.35
CA ASP A 127 -12.20 -1.99 15.16
C ASP A 127 -12.02 -2.43 13.70
N MET A 128 -12.72 -1.80 12.76
CA MET A 128 -12.79 -2.22 11.37
C MET A 128 -12.20 -1.17 10.42
N VAL A 129 -11.50 -1.66 9.40
CA VAL A 129 -11.10 -0.90 8.21
C VAL A 129 -11.76 -1.56 7.01
N GLU A 130 -12.48 -0.79 6.21
CA GLU A 130 -13.11 -1.21 4.98
C GLU A 130 -12.68 -0.33 3.81
N VAL A 131 -12.41 -0.95 2.66
CA VAL A 131 -12.24 -0.24 1.39
C VAL A 131 -13.02 -0.93 0.28
N ARG A 132 -13.72 -0.13 -0.53
CA ARG A 132 -14.56 -0.59 -1.64
C ARG A 132 -13.88 -0.33 -2.98
N VAL A 133 -13.32 -1.37 -3.57
CA VAL A 133 -12.67 -1.31 -4.88
C VAL A 133 -13.68 -1.64 -5.99
N PRO A 134 -13.81 -0.83 -7.05
CA PRO A 134 -14.65 -1.14 -8.19
C PRO A 134 -14.30 -2.49 -8.83
N ALA A 135 -15.28 -3.33 -9.13
CA ALA A 135 -15.03 -4.66 -9.71
C ALA A 135 -14.28 -4.59 -11.06
N ALA A 136 -14.54 -3.56 -11.85
CA ALA A 136 -13.88 -3.32 -13.13
C ALA A 136 -12.36 -3.13 -13.01
N VAL A 137 -11.84 -2.70 -11.85
CA VAL A 137 -10.41 -2.55 -11.59
C VAL A 137 -9.75 -3.91 -11.35
N ILE A 138 -10.46 -4.88 -10.77
CA ILE A 138 -9.86 -6.15 -10.37
C ILE A 138 -10.01 -7.20 -11.48
N GLY A 139 -11.03 -7.07 -12.33
CA GLY A 139 -11.29 -8.02 -13.42
C GLY A 139 -11.99 -9.29 -12.92
N ALA A 140 -11.76 -10.42 -13.59
CA ALA A 140 -12.30 -11.71 -13.17
C ALA A 140 -11.67 -12.13 -11.83
N THR A 141 -12.51 -12.44 -10.84
CA THR A 141 -12.10 -12.65 -9.44
C THR A 141 -12.00 -14.12 -9.03
N ASP A 142 -12.24 -15.03 -9.97
CA ASP A 142 -12.22 -16.47 -9.72
C ASP A 142 -10.79 -16.88 -9.34
N SER A 143 -10.53 -17.07 -8.03
CA SER A 143 -9.27 -17.52 -7.41
C SER A 143 -8.30 -16.43 -6.90
N ILE A 144 -8.78 -15.28 -6.43
CA ILE A 144 -7.92 -14.33 -5.69
C ILE A 144 -7.72 -14.82 -4.25
N ASN A 145 -6.45 -14.97 -3.86
CA ASN A 145 -6.04 -15.15 -2.47
C ASN A 145 -5.53 -13.82 -1.90
N PHE A 146 -5.72 -13.62 -0.60
CA PHE A 146 -5.22 -12.45 0.11
C PHE A 146 -4.88 -12.76 1.58
N ASP A 147 -4.07 -11.88 2.18
CA ASP A 147 -3.85 -11.83 3.63
C ASP A 147 -4.26 -10.46 4.20
N GLY A 148 -4.26 -10.33 5.52
CA GLY A 148 -4.34 -9.04 6.21
C GLY A 148 -3.08 -8.79 7.03
N VAL A 149 -2.47 -7.63 6.88
CA VAL A 149 -1.24 -7.25 7.58
C VAL A 149 -1.40 -5.83 8.11
N THR A 150 -0.97 -5.58 9.34
CA THR A 150 -0.79 -4.22 9.84
C THR A 150 0.69 -3.92 9.89
N SER A 151 1.13 -2.85 9.22
CA SER A 151 2.55 -2.53 9.10
C SER A 151 2.82 -1.03 9.09
N ALA A 152 4.05 -0.66 9.43
CA ALA A 152 4.61 0.65 9.19
C ALA A 152 5.62 0.59 8.05
N LEU A 153 5.57 1.61 7.21
CA LEU A 153 6.59 1.91 6.23
C LEU A 153 7.33 3.18 6.66
N LYS A 154 8.58 3.27 6.25
CA LYS A 154 9.43 4.42 6.51
C LYS A 154 9.99 4.94 5.21
N VAL A 155 9.75 6.22 4.93
CA VAL A 155 10.42 6.93 3.84
C VAL A 155 11.89 7.04 4.21
N ASN A 156 12.77 6.63 3.31
CA ASN A 156 14.20 6.65 3.58
C ASN A 156 14.68 8.09 3.82
N ALA A 157 15.52 8.28 4.85
CA ALA A 157 16.14 9.58 5.12
C ALA A 157 17.14 9.95 4.02
N ASN A 158 17.74 8.94 3.40
CA ASN A 158 18.50 9.07 2.18
C ASN A 158 17.54 8.86 1.01
N LEU A 159 17.15 9.93 0.29
CA LEU A 159 16.17 9.91 -0.82
C LEU A 159 16.67 9.17 -2.08
N HIS A 160 17.63 8.28 -1.92
CA HIS A 160 18.04 7.30 -2.92
C HIS A 160 17.22 6.01 -2.80
N ALA A 161 17.35 5.11 -3.77
CA ALA A 161 16.69 3.81 -3.71
C ALA A 161 17.34 2.94 -2.59
N PRO A 162 16.54 2.25 -1.76
CA PRO A 162 15.08 2.22 -1.77
C PRO A 162 14.46 3.44 -1.08
N LEU A 163 13.44 4.04 -1.73
CA LEU A 163 12.79 5.24 -1.19
C LEU A 163 11.80 4.92 -0.05
N LEU A 164 11.12 3.78 -0.08
CA LEU A 164 10.09 3.41 0.89
C LEU A 164 10.20 1.94 1.31
N CYS A 165 10.79 1.71 2.48
CA CYS A 165 10.98 0.39 3.08
C CYS A 165 9.79 0.02 3.99
N ILE A 166 9.45 -1.27 4.05
CA ILE A 166 8.65 -1.78 5.16
C ILE A 166 9.58 -1.82 6.39
N SER A 167 9.33 -0.97 7.38
CA SER A 167 10.21 -0.83 8.53
C SER A 167 9.80 -1.74 9.69
N ASP A 168 8.50 -1.96 9.86
CA ASP A 168 7.95 -2.81 10.91
C ASP A 168 6.67 -3.48 10.43
N VAL A 169 6.51 -4.76 10.77
CA VAL A 169 5.24 -5.48 10.64
C VAL A 169 4.69 -5.65 12.05
N PHE A 170 3.57 -4.97 12.33
CA PHE A 170 2.97 -4.96 13.67
C PHE A 170 2.15 -6.23 13.93
N ASP A 171 1.44 -6.71 12.92
CA ASP A 171 0.63 -7.92 13.01
C ASP A 171 0.40 -8.51 11.62
N VAL A 172 0.29 -9.83 11.55
CA VAL A 172 -0.05 -10.58 10.34
C VAL A 172 -1.22 -11.48 10.68
N ALA A 173 -2.34 -11.33 9.99
CA ALA A 173 -3.58 -12.05 10.30
C ALA A 173 -3.42 -13.57 10.20
N SER A 174 -2.66 -14.07 9.22
CA SER A 174 -2.30 -15.50 9.11
C SER A 174 -1.15 -15.94 10.05
N GLY A 175 -0.40 -15.00 10.60
CA GLY A 175 0.83 -15.24 11.35
C GLY A 175 2.08 -15.51 10.49
N ASP A 176 1.92 -15.87 9.20
CA ASP A 176 3.03 -16.30 8.34
C ASP A 176 2.99 -15.78 6.89
N LEU A 177 2.04 -14.90 6.57
CA LEU A 177 1.78 -14.36 5.22
C LEU A 177 1.37 -15.42 4.19
N SER A 178 0.83 -16.57 4.64
CA SER A 178 0.36 -17.65 3.76
C SER A 178 -0.83 -17.25 2.86
N GLN A 179 -1.42 -16.06 3.04
CA GLN A 179 -2.58 -15.57 2.29
C GLN A 179 -3.75 -16.58 2.29
N PRO A 180 -4.21 -17.08 3.46
CA PRO A 180 -5.24 -18.10 3.53
C PRO A 180 -6.63 -17.56 3.13
N GLY A 181 -6.80 -16.24 3.06
CA GLY A 181 -8.04 -15.59 2.68
C GLY A 181 -8.39 -15.93 1.24
N ARG A 182 -9.58 -16.50 1.03
CA ARG A 182 -10.13 -16.79 -0.29
C ARG A 182 -11.40 -15.99 -0.50
N MET A 183 -11.58 -15.48 -1.70
CA MET A 183 -12.85 -14.89 -2.10
C MET A 183 -13.96 -15.96 -2.05
N PRO A 184 -15.07 -15.74 -1.33
CA PRO A 184 -16.23 -16.62 -1.42
C PRO A 184 -16.79 -16.58 -2.84
N LYS A 185 -17.28 -17.74 -3.32
CA LYS A 185 -17.94 -17.88 -4.63
C LYS A 185 -19.23 -17.08 -4.71
#